data_AF-A0A4Y2IHU9-F1
#
_entry.id   AF-A0A4Y2IHU9-F1
#
_cell.length_a   1.000
_cell.length_b   1.000
_cell.length_c   1.000
_cell.angle_alpha   90.00
_cell.angle_beta   90.00
_cell.angle_gamma   90.00
#
_symmetry.space_group_name_H-M   'P 1'
#
loop_
_entity.id
_entity.type
_entity.pdbx_description
1 polymer ?
#
loop_
_entity_poly.entity_id
_entity_poly.type
_entity_poly.pdbx_seq_one_letter_code
_entity_poly.pdbx_strand_id
1 'polypeptide(L)'
;MGKRESVPIATIASQMLTVWYEFTAAFILGPFFLGKIRPSGPVVCTVNGTLYETSLRNHLIPALQQRGCVDSTIFMEDGAPFHIATPVKQLLNLHFGNDRIISRYFPTAWPPRSSDLNPSEF
;
A
#
# COMPACT_ATOMS: atom_id res chain seq x y z
N MET A 1 16.79 34.84 40.30
CA MET A 1 17.14 33.63 39.52
C MET A 1 15.90 32.72 39.46
N GLY A 2 14.97 32.99 38.54
CA GLY A 2 13.72 32.21 38.41
C GLY A 2 13.94 31.00 37.51
N LYS A 3 13.65 29.79 38.01
CA LYS A 3 13.70 28.56 37.21
C LYS A 3 12.58 28.63 36.15
N ARG A 4 12.94 28.50 34.87
CA ARG A 4 11.97 28.26 33.80
C ARG A 4 11.51 26.81 33.91
N GLU A 5 10.26 26.61 34.28
CA GLU A 5 9.62 25.30 34.14
C GLU A 5 9.29 25.08 32.66
N SER A 6 9.87 24.04 32.08
CA SER A 6 9.55 23.61 30.72
C SER A 6 8.18 22.93 30.73
N VAL A 7 7.21 23.53 30.03
CA VAL A 7 5.93 22.90 29.74
C VAL A 7 6.20 21.66 28.88
N PRO A 8 5.75 20.45 29.26
CA PRO A 8 5.91 19.28 28.42
C PRO A 8 5.06 19.49 27.16
N ILE A 9 5.69 19.39 25.98
CA ILE A 9 4.97 19.30 24.71
C ILE A 9 4.20 17.97 24.78
N ALA A 10 2.90 18.04 25.05
CA ALA A 10 2.03 16.90 24.92
C ALA A 10 2.01 16.49 23.44
N THR A 11 2.66 15.38 23.12
CA THR A 11 2.49 14.71 21.83
C THR A 11 1.02 14.33 21.71
N ILE A 12 0.28 15.03 20.83
CA ILE A 12 -1.08 14.63 20.48
C ILE A 12 -0.94 13.29 19.73
N ALA A 13 -1.20 12.19 20.42
CA ALA A 13 -1.27 10.87 19.79
C ALA A 13 -2.55 10.83 18.93
N SER A 14 -2.43 11.16 17.65
CA SER A 14 -3.52 10.99 16.70
C SER A 14 -3.70 9.51 16.40
N GLN A 15 -4.95 9.02 16.47
CA GLN A 15 -5.28 7.74 15.85
C GLN A 15 -5.13 7.90 14.34
N MET A 16 -4.33 7.05 13.69
CA MET A 16 -4.14 7.05 12.24
C MET A 16 -4.50 5.67 11.70
N LEU A 17 -5.26 5.65 10.60
CA LEU A 17 -5.64 4.47 9.86
C LEU A 17 -5.10 4.61 8.44
N THR A 18 -4.37 3.60 7.96
CA THR A 18 -3.91 3.61 6.57
C THR A 18 -5.04 3.06 5.71
N VAL A 19 -5.44 3.84 4.71
CA VAL A 19 -6.39 3.41 3.68
C VAL A 19 -5.60 3.19 2.40
N TRP A 20 -5.80 2.03 1.78
CA TRP A 20 -5.24 1.69 0.48
C TRP A 20 -6.39 1.38 -0.47
N TYR A 21 -6.30 1.79 -1.72
CA TYR A 21 -7.31 1.48 -2.72
C TYR A 21 -6.61 1.20 -4.04
N GLU A 22 -7.27 0.41 -4.88
CA GLU A 22 -6.82 0.14 -6.23
C GLU A 22 -7.91 0.57 -7.20
N PHE A 23 -7.53 0.95 -8.42
CA PHE A 23 -8.52 1.17 -9.47
C PHE A 23 -7.94 0.84 -10.82
N THR A 24 -8.85 0.65 -11.76
CA THR A 24 -8.56 0.51 -13.18
C THR A 24 -9.31 1.60 -13.93
N ALA A 25 -9.09 1.70 -15.25
CA ALA A 25 -9.90 2.57 -16.09
C ALA A 25 -11.41 2.22 -16.09
N ALA A 26 -11.78 1.01 -15.65
CA ALA A 26 -13.15 0.51 -15.73
C ALA A 26 -13.90 0.47 -14.39
N PHE A 27 -13.19 0.31 -13.27
CA PHE A 27 -13.80 0.17 -11.95
C PHE A 27 -12.80 0.47 -10.82
N ILE A 28 -13.35 0.79 -9.65
CA ILE A 28 -12.62 0.97 -8.40
C ILE A 28 -12.67 -0.34 -7.60
N LEU A 29 -11.56 -0.70 -6.96
CA LEU A 29 -11.41 -1.82 -6.04
C LEU A 29 -10.98 -1.33 -4.65
N GLY A 30 -11.88 -1.48 -3.67
CA GLY A 30 -11.61 -0.99 -2.32
C GLY A 30 -11.79 0.52 -2.19
N PRO A 31 -11.93 1.02 -0.96
CA PRO A 31 -10.80 1.07 -0.03
C PRO A 31 -10.64 -0.17 0.86
N PHE A 32 -9.38 -0.53 1.08
CA PHE A 32 -8.88 -1.54 2.00
C PHE A 32 -8.18 -0.85 3.17
N PHE A 33 -8.55 -1.23 4.39
CA PHE A 33 -7.95 -0.65 5.58
C PHE A 33 -6.74 -1.47 6.02
N LEU A 34 -5.56 -0.83 6.01
CA LEU A 34 -4.31 -1.42 6.44
C LEU A 34 -3.99 -0.92 7.87
N GLY A 35 -3.98 -1.84 8.84
CA GLY A 35 -3.66 -1.51 10.23
C GLY A 35 -4.15 -2.57 11.22
N LYS A 36 -3.73 -2.45 12.48
CA LYS A 36 -4.29 -3.26 13.57
C LYS A 36 -5.34 -2.45 14.32
N ILE A 37 -6.55 -2.97 14.39
CA ILE A 37 -7.60 -2.45 15.25
C ILE A 37 -7.53 -3.25 16.55
N ARG A 38 -7.30 -2.58 17.68
CA ARG A 38 -7.43 -3.18 19.02
C ARG A 38 -8.83 -2.86 19.56
N PRO A 39 -9.28 -3.56 20.63
CA PRO A 39 -10.53 -3.21 21.32
C PRO A 39 -10.59 -1.73 21.75
N SER A 40 -9.43 -1.11 21.98
CA SER A 40 -9.28 0.31 22.34
C SER A 40 -9.22 1.27 21.14
N GLY A 41 -9.44 0.79 19.92
CA GLY A 41 -9.43 1.58 18.68
C GLY A 41 -8.24 1.30 17.74
N PRO A 42 -8.13 2.06 16.63
CA PRO A 42 -7.01 1.95 15.68
C PRO A 42 -5.69 2.29 16.38
N VAL A 43 -4.70 1.42 16.25
CA VAL A 43 -3.34 1.69 16.70
C VAL A 43 -2.53 2.12 15.49
N VAL A 44 -1.74 3.19 15.64
CA VAL A 44 -0.75 3.58 14.63
C VAL A 44 0.19 2.40 14.41
N CYS A 45 0.05 1.74 13.26
CA CYS A 45 0.85 0.59 12.89
C CYS A 45 1.52 0.90 11.56
N THR A 46 2.85 0.81 11.52
CA THR A 46 3.58 0.83 10.25
C THR A 46 3.10 -0.34 9.41
N VAL A 47 2.55 -0.05 8.22
CA VAL A 47 2.28 -1.08 7.22
C VAL A 47 3.61 -1.71 6.83
N ASN A 48 3.70 -3.03 6.94
CA ASN A 48 4.86 -3.78 6.51
C ASN A 48 4.50 -4.64 5.28
N GLY A 49 5.54 -5.16 4.61
CA GLY A 49 5.35 -5.94 3.38
C GLY A 49 4.47 -7.18 3.56
N THR A 50 4.47 -7.82 4.73
CA THR A 50 3.62 -8.99 5.00
C THR A 50 2.15 -8.61 5.10
N LEU A 51 1.82 -7.52 5.81
CA LEU A 51 0.45 -7.02 5.90
C LEU A 51 -0.07 -6.57 4.53
N TYR A 52 0.80 -5.95 3.74
CA TYR A 52 0.47 -5.56 2.37
C TYR A 52 0.23 -6.78 1.48
N GLU A 53 1.15 -7.76 1.48
CA GLU A 53 1.00 -9.02 0.74
C GLU A 53 -0.30 -9.76 1.11
N THR A 54 -0.62 -9.85 2.40
CA THR A 54 -1.86 -10.49 2.87
C THR A 54 -3.09 -9.74 2.37
N SER A 55 -3.04 -8.42 2.33
CA SER A 55 -4.14 -7.61 1.78
C SER A 55 -4.35 -7.85 0.29
N LEU A 56 -3.25 -7.87 -0.50
CA LEU A 56 -3.31 -8.19 -1.93
C LEU A 56 -3.89 -9.58 -2.19
N ARG A 57 -3.42 -10.58 -1.43
CA ARG A 57 -3.87 -11.98 -1.54
C ARG A 57 -5.34 -12.15 -1.19
N ASN A 58 -5.81 -11.48 -0.13
CA ASN A 58 -7.16 -11.70 0.39
C ASN A 58 -8.22 -10.84 -0.29
N HIS A 59 -7.83 -9.72 -0.89
CA HIS A 59 -8.78 -8.74 -1.40
C HIS A 59 -8.58 -8.40 -2.88
N LEU A 60 -7.40 -7.92 -3.27
CA LEU A 60 -7.17 -7.45 -4.63
C LEU A 60 -7.28 -8.60 -5.64
N ILE A 61 -6.49 -9.64 -5.45
CA ILE A 61 -6.38 -10.75 -6.41
C ILE A 61 -7.75 -11.45 -6.58
N PRO A 62 -8.48 -11.82 -5.50
CA PRO A 62 -9.82 -12.38 -5.64
C PRO A 62 -10.78 -11.46 -6.39
N ALA A 63 -10.73 -10.14 -6.15
CA ALA A 63 -11.60 -9.19 -6.84
C ALA A 63 -11.30 -9.10 -8.34
N LEU A 64 -10.02 -9.14 -8.73
CA LEU A 64 -9.62 -9.19 -10.14
C LEU A 64 -9.99 -10.53 -10.79
N GLN A 65 -9.85 -11.65 -10.06
CA GLN A 65 -10.24 -12.98 -10.54
C GLN A 65 -11.74 -13.08 -10.79
N GLN A 66 -12.58 -12.59 -9.87
CA GLN A 66 -14.03 -12.56 -10.03
C GLN A 66 -14.48 -11.76 -11.25
N ARG A 67 -13.69 -10.76 -11.66
CA ARG A 67 -13.95 -9.93 -12.85
C ARG A 67 -13.28 -10.48 -14.11
N GLY A 68 -12.49 -11.55 -14.01
CA GLY A 68 -11.75 -12.11 -15.14
C GLY A 68 -10.65 -11.21 -15.68
N CYS A 69 -10.08 -10.33 -14.86
CA CYS A 69 -9.13 -9.30 -15.31
C CYS A 69 -7.67 -9.57 -14.95
N VAL A 70 -7.34 -10.63 -14.20
CA VAL A 70 -5.95 -10.86 -13.75
C VAL A 70 -4.98 -10.95 -14.93
N ASP A 71 -5.37 -11.66 -16.00
CA ASP A 71 -4.51 -11.90 -17.16
C ASP A 71 -4.38 -10.70 -18.11
N SER A 72 -5.22 -9.68 -17.95
CA SER A 72 -5.17 -8.43 -18.72
C SER A 72 -4.66 -7.23 -17.91
N THR A 73 -4.50 -7.40 -16.60
CA THR A 73 -4.04 -6.31 -15.71
C THR A 73 -2.54 -6.10 -15.84
N ILE A 74 -2.14 -4.85 -16.02
CA ILE A 74 -0.79 -4.36 -15.74
C ILE A 74 -0.84 -3.74 -14.35
N PHE A 75 -0.08 -4.31 -13.41
CA PHE A 75 -0.03 -3.85 -12.03
C PHE A 75 1.00 -2.73 -11.88
N MET A 76 0.65 -1.67 -11.16
CA MET A 76 1.50 -0.49 -10.98
C MET A 76 1.58 -0.10 -9.52
N GLU A 77 2.78 0.01 -8.98
CA GLU A 77 3.02 0.49 -7.61
C GLU A 77 4.31 1.30 -7.56
N ASP A 78 4.37 2.26 -6.64
CA ASP A 78 5.59 3.03 -6.42
C ASP A 78 6.66 2.20 -5.69
N GLY A 79 7.83 2.81 -5.48
CA GLY A 79 8.93 2.15 -4.80
C GLY A 79 8.91 2.21 -3.26
N ALA A 80 7.74 2.36 -2.61
CA ALA A 80 7.67 2.38 -1.15
C ALA A 80 8.20 1.07 -0.53
N PRO A 81 8.86 1.12 0.64
CA PRO A 81 9.55 -0.06 1.19
C PRO A 81 8.71 -1.33 1.36
N PHE A 82 7.41 -1.19 1.65
CA PHE A 82 6.53 -2.35 1.82
C PHE A 82 6.00 -2.91 0.50
N HIS A 83 5.87 -2.09 -0.56
CA HIS A 83 5.54 -2.53 -1.92
C HIS A 83 6.66 -3.43 -2.49
N ILE A 84 7.92 -3.04 -2.30
CA ILE A 84 9.08 -3.78 -2.84
C ILE A 84 9.53 -4.97 -1.98
N ALA A 85 8.79 -5.33 -0.94
CA ALA A 85 9.14 -6.42 -0.05
C ALA A 85 9.15 -7.76 -0.80
N THR A 86 10.08 -8.66 -0.47
CA THR A 86 10.20 -9.99 -1.10
C THR A 86 8.88 -10.76 -1.23
N PRO A 87 8.05 -10.92 -0.19
CA PRO A 87 6.80 -11.67 -0.32
C PRO A 87 5.80 -11.00 -1.28
N VAL A 88 5.78 -9.66 -1.34
CA VAL A 88 4.93 -8.91 -2.27
C VAL A 88 5.38 -9.15 -3.71
N LYS A 89 6.69 -8.98 -3.99
CA LYS A 89 7.23 -9.23 -5.33
C LYS A 89 6.97 -10.64 -5.84
N GLN A 90 7.10 -11.64 -4.96
CA GLN A 90 6.82 -13.03 -5.29
C GLN A 90 5.34 -13.25 -5.62
N LEU A 91 4.44 -12.67 -4.83
CA LEU A 91 3.00 -12.74 -5.07
C LEU A 91 2.62 -12.05 -6.40
N LEU A 92 3.13 -10.83 -6.64
CA LEU A 92 2.85 -10.09 -7.86
C LEU A 92 3.35 -10.86 -9.10
N ASN A 93 4.58 -11.36 -9.08
CA ASN A 93 5.12 -12.13 -10.20
C ASN A 93 4.32 -13.44 -10.43
N LEU A 94 3.82 -14.08 -9.38
CA LEU A 94 3.00 -15.28 -9.51
C LEU A 94 1.68 -15.01 -10.25
N HIS A 95 1.05 -13.86 -10.02
CA HIS A 95 -0.29 -13.57 -10.56
C HIS A 95 -0.28 -12.74 -11.85
N PHE A 96 0.66 -11.81 -11.99
CA PHE A 96 0.73 -10.91 -13.15
C PHE A 96 1.88 -11.27 -14.09
N GLY A 97 2.92 -11.94 -13.62
CA GLY A 97 4.14 -12.13 -14.40
C GLY A 97 4.99 -10.86 -14.47
N ASN A 98 6.29 -11.03 -14.60
CA ASN A 98 7.28 -9.94 -14.54
C ASN A 98 7.11 -8.88 -15.64
N ASP A 99 6.48 -9.21 -16.77
CA ASP A 99 6.28 -8.32 -17.92
C ASP A 99 5.08 -7.37 -17.75
N ARG A 100 4.19 -7.65 -16.80
CA ARG A 100 2.97 -6.86 -16.53
C ARG A 100 3.02 -6.16 -15.17
N ILE A 101 4.22 -5.90 -14.64
CA ILE A 101 4.43 -5.20 -13.37
C ILE A 101 5.31 -3.98 -13.60
N ILE A 102 4.81 -2.81 -13.23
CA ILE A 102 5.56 -1.56 -13.15
C ILE A 102 5.81 -1.27 -11.68
N SER A 103 7.01 -1.62 -11.20
CA SER A 103 7.42 -1.44 -9.81
C SER A 103 8.95 -1.43 -9.73
N ARG A 104 9.50 -0.92 -8.64
CA ARG A 104 10.96 -0.92 -8.44
C ARG A 104 11.45 -2.38 -8.32
N TYR A 105 12.53 -2.69 -9.04
CA TYR A 105 13.15 -4.03 -9.14
C TYR A 105 12.41 -5.05 -10.03
N PHE A 106 11.44 -4.61 -10.83
CA PHE A 106 10.92 -5.35 -11.98
C PHE A 106 11.53 -4.84 -13.29
N PRO A 107 11.40 -5.56 -14.41
CA PRO A 107 11.94 -5.13 -15.72
C PRO A 107 11.49 -3.72 -16.12
N THR A 108 10.22 -3.40 -15.87
CA THR A 108 9.68 -2.05 -16.06
C THR A 108 9.71 -1.32 -14.72
N ALA A 109 10.75 -0.53 -14.47
CA ALA A 109 10.94 0.12 -13.18
C ALA A 109 10.09 1.39 -13.03
N TRP A 110 9.44 1.56 -11.86
CA TRP A 110 8.83 2.83 -11.48
C TRP A 110 9.92 3.86 -11.13
N PRO A 111 9.94 5.06 -11.76
CA PRO A 111 10.97 6.06 -11.50
C PRO A 111 10.84 6.68 -10.10
N PRO A 112 11.96 6.96 -9.42
CA PRO A 112 11.94 7.53 -8.08
C PRO A 112 11.43 8.98 -8.07
N ARG A 113 10.56 9.31 -7.11
CA ARG A 113 9.99 10.66 -6.90
C ARG A 113 9.10 11.14 -8.07
N SER A 114 8.43 10.20 -8.73
CA SER A 114 7.50 10.49 -9.83
C SER A 114 6.05 10.30 -9.40
N SER A 115 5.58 11.13 -8.48
CA SER A 115 4.16 11.16 -8.07
C SER A 115 3.27 11.67 -9.20
N ASP A 116 3.81 12.48 -10.12
CA ASP A 116 3.16 12.98 -11.33
C ASP A 116 2.79 11.87 -12.34
N LEU A 117 3.34 10.67 -12.17
CA LEU A 117 3.00 9.51 -12.97
C LEU A 117 1.95 8.61 -12.29
N ASN A 118 1.61 8.86 -11.03
CA ASN A 118 0.63 8.06 -10.28
C ASN A 118 -0.76 8.70 -10.38
N PRO A 119 -1.73 8.05 -11.05
CA PRO A 119 -3.09 8.58 -11.15
C PRO A 119 -3.80 8.77 -9.80
N SER A 120 -3.36 8.09 -8.73
CA SER A 120 -3.91 8.24 -7.38
C SER A 120 -3.56 9.58 -6.70
N GLU A 121 -2.58 10.30 -7.21
CA GLU A 121 -2.07 11.57 -6.62
C GLU A 121 -2.72 12.82 -7.25
N PHE A 122 -3.65 12.65 -8.21
CA PHE A 122 -4.39 13.73 -8.90
C PHE A 122 -5.88 13.71 -8.56
#